data_AF-U9UEL7-F1
#
_entry.id   AF-U9UEL7-F1
#
_cell.length_a   1.000
_cell.length_b   1.000
_cell.length_c   1.000
_cell.angle_alpha   90.00
_cell.angle_beta   90.00
_cell.angle_gamma   90.00
#
_symmetry.space_group_name_H-M   'P 1'
#
loop_
_entity.id
_entity.type
_entity.pdbx_description
1 polymer ?
#
loop_
_entity_poly.entity_id
_entity_poly.type
_entity_poly.pdbx_seq_one_letter_code
_entity_poly.pdbx_strand_id
1 'polypeptide(L)'
;MAFLVCFNAAAEIPQQYIDESVQKQLLIASIILGFIHLGIEIRQFIYYPAKWISDIGNMLDICVYAFPIYTSILLLQTSNHDQIFEIYDEYYTIVIRIAKRVMFFFACFIMIILTSFAYAFYILLSPKMNYSLGERIVNDDPNNPWNMAPTYQVFENATSLFSNLFILQNPDENTNMFTNFGTSFFATCLLLTGDTSSLSNWPYEKNPTLMILIMLFAFIMAIYILNVFITLFGEAVKDYDDSHLIMKAEHLAKIELFYLLPHQRRWESWFPEVMHYYSSVNKTRKKIKEMFENKEWSTSTSEFSELKEDLLKKLHMIDK
;
A
#
# COMPACT_ATOMS: atom_id res chain seq x y z
N MET A 1 -18.85 -3.82 11.27
CA MET A 1 -18.81 -5.13 10.58
C MET A 1 -20.18 -5.76 10.40
N ALA A 2 -20.98 -5.99 11.45
CA ALA A 2 -22.31 -6.62 11.30
C ALA A 2 -23.24 -5.87 10.31
N PHE A 3 -23.23 -4.53 10.32
CA PHE A 3 -23.93 -3.68 9.36
C PHE A 3 -23.64 -4.02 7.88
N LEU A 4 -22.36 -4.05 7.50
CA LEU A 4 -21.93 -4.35 6.13
C LEU A 4 -22.24 -5.80 5.74
N VAL A 5 -22.12 -6.74 6.69
CA VAL A 5 -22.46 -8.15 6.45
C VAL A 5 -23.95 -8.31 6.17
N CYS A 6 -24.82 -7.68 6.96
CA CYS A 6 -26.26 -7.72 6.73
C CYS A 6 -26.64 -7.10 5.38
N PHE A 7 -26.03 -5.97 5.02
CA PHE A 7 -26.27 -5.32 3.73
C PHE A 7 -25.80 -6.16 2.55
N ASN A 8 -24.55 -6.63 2.57
CA ASN A 8 -23.99 -7.43 1.47
C ASN A 8 -24.73 -8.76 1.31
N ALA A 9 -25.08 -9.44 2.42
CA ALA A 9 -25.87 -10.66 2.37
C ALA A 9 -27.26 -10.42 1.75
N ALA A 10 -27.88 -9.26 2.02
CA ALA A 10 -29.18 -8.92 1.42
C ALA A 10 -29.08 -8.48 -0.05
N ALA A 11 -27.95 -7.91 -0.46
CA ALA A 11 -27.76 -7.34 -1.80
C ALA A 11 -27.16 -8.33 -2.82
N GLU A 12 -26.27 -9.22 -2.38
CA GLU A 12 -25.46 -10.08 -3.28
C GLU A 12 -26.02 -11.50 -3.42
N ILE A 13 -26.76 -11.99 -2.42
CA ILE A 13 -27.32 -13.34 -2.46
C ILE A 13 -28.56 -13.34 -3.38
N PRO A 14 -28.58 -14.17 -4.45
CA PRO A 14 -29.72 -14.21 -5.36
C PRO A 14 -31.01 -14.62 -4.64
N GLN A 15 -32.16 -14.07 -5.04
CA GLN A 15 -33.48 -14.38 -4.45
C GLN A 15 -33.85 -15.87 -4.49
N GLN A 16 -33.16 -16.68 -5.32
CA GLN A 16 -33.31 -18.13 -5.34
C GLN A 16 -32.80 -18.82 -4.06
N TYR A 17 -31.92 -18.16 -3.29
CA TYR A 17 -31.27 -18.71 -2.10
C TYR A 17 -31.68 -18.04 -0.79
N ILE A 18 -32.38 -16.89 -0.83
CA ILE A 18 -32.88 -16.18 0.35
C ILE A 18 -34.37 -15.88 0.18
N ASP A 19 -35.15 -16.19 1.21
CA ASP A 19 -36.56 -15.84 1.28
C ASP A 19 -36.75 -14.31 1.34
N GLU A 20 -37.77 -13.80 0.64
CA GLU A 20 -38.03 -12.36 0.52
C GLU A 20 -38.28 -11.71 1.89
N SER A 21 -38.85 -12.47 2.84
CA SER A 21 -39.07 -12.01 4.21
C SER A 21 -37.75 -11.81 4.98
N VAL A 22 -36.78 -12.70 4.78
CA VAL A 22 -35.45 -12.64 5.40
C VAL A 22 -34.63 -11.51 4.80
N GLN A 23 -34.70 -11.32 3.48
CA GLN A 23 -34.04 -10.20 2.81
C GLN A 23 -34.55 -8.85 3.36
N LYS A 24 -35.87 -8.68 3.48
CA LYS A 24 -36.46 -7.46 4.07
C LYS A 24 -36.01 -7.24 5.51
N GLN A 25 -35.95 -8.29 6.33
CA GLN A 25 -35.45 -8.19 7.70
C GLN A 25 -33.98 -7.76 7.76
N LEU A 26 -33.13 -8.29 6.87
CA LEU A 26 -31.71 -7.92 6.80
C LEU A 26 -31.51 -6.46 6.36
N LEU A 27 -32.32 -5.96 5.42
CA LEU A 27 -32.30 -4.56 4.99
C LEU A 27 -32.82 -3.61 6.08
N ILE A 28 -33.85 -4.01 6.82
CA ILE A 28 -34.32 -3.22 7.97
C ILE A 28 -33.23 -3.18 9.05
N ALA A 29 -32.56 -4.31 9.30
CA ALA A 29 -31.45 -4.37 10.24
C ALA A 29 -30.24 -3.52 9.80
N SER A 30 -29.88 -3.52 8.50
CA SER A 30 -28.79 -2.67 7.98
C SER A 30 -29.14 -1.19 8.13
N ILE A 31 -30.37 -0.76 7.86
CA ILE A 31 -30.80 0.62 8.05
C ILE A 31 -30.67 1.04 9.53
N ILE A 32 -31.19 0.23 10.44
CA ILE A 32 -31.14 0.52 11.89
C ILE A 32 -29.68 0.63 12.35
N LEU A 33 -28.84 -0.34 12.00
CA LEU A 33 -27.43 -0.35 12.39
C LEU A 33 -26.66 0.82 11.76
N GLY A 34 -26.95 1.14 10.49
CA GLY A 34 -26.34 2.28 9.80
C GLY A 34 -26.67 3.60 10.47
N PHE A 35 -27.94 3.84 10.82
CA PHE A 35 -28.33 5.07 11.53
C PHE A 35 -27.70 5.18 12.92
N ILE A 36 -27.48 4.06 13.62
CA ILE A 36 -26.74 4.05 14.90
C ILE A 36 -25.29 4.53 14.68
N HIS A 37 -24.60 3.98 13.67
CA HIS A 37 -23.22 4.39 13.34
C HIS A 37 -23.15 5.86 12.89
N LEU A 38 -24.07 6.31 12.05
CA LEU A 38 -24.15 7.69 11.59
C LEU A 38 -24.43 8.66 12.76
N GLY A 39 -25.29 8.25 13.71
CA GLY A 39 -25.52 9.00 14.95
C GLY A 39 -24.26 9.15 15.81
N ILE A 40 -23.39 8.14 15.84
CA ILE A 40 -22.10 8.22 16.54
C ILE A 40 -21.16 9.19 15.83
N GLU A 41 -21.07 9.16 14.50
CA GLU A 41 -20.25 10.11 13.73
C GLU A 41 -20.74 11.55 13.88
N ILE A 42 -22.06 11.78 13.88
CA ILE A 42 -22.64 13.11 14.16
C ILE A 42 -22.26 13.59 15.56
N ARG A 43 -22.27 12.71 16.58
CA ARG A 43 -21.83 13.09 17.94
C ARG A 43 -20.35 13.50 17.96
N GLN A 44 -19.50 12.80 17.22
CA GLN A 44 -18.08 13.15 17.10
C GLN A 44 -17.89 14.51 16.42
N PHE A 45 -18.62 14.75 15.33
CA PHE A 45 -18.61 16.04 14.64
C PHE A 45 -19.06 17.20 15.52
N ILE A 46 -20.14 17.03 16.30
CA ILE A 46 -20.65 18.06 17.22
C ILE A 46 -19.62 18.37 18.31
N TYR A 47 -18.94 17.35 18.84
CA TYR A 47 -17.98 17.52 19.93
C TYR A 47 -16.68 18.20 19.46
N TYR A 48 -16.20 17.88 18.26
CA TYR A 48 -14.94 18.45 17.76
C TYR A 48 -14.89 18.60 16.22
N PRO A 49 -15.59 19.60 15.65
CA PRO A 49 -15.82 19.68 14.20
C PRO A 49 -14.55 19.92 13.39
N ALA A 50 -13.60 20.72 13.89
CA ALA A 50 -12.38 21.07 13.16
C ALA A 50 -11.44 19.86 12.95
N LYS A 51 -11.17 19.07 14.01
CA LYS A 51 -10.39 17.82 13.92
C LYS A 51 -11.13 16.78 13.09
N TRP A 52 -12.45 16.73 13.21
CA TRP A 52 -13.26 15.77 12.47
C TRP A 52 -13.17 15.99 10.95
N ILE A 53 -13.29 17.25 10.47
CA ILE A 53 -13.19 17.58 9.03
C ILE A 53 -11.78 17.34 8.48
N SER A 54 -10.73 17.54 9.27
CA SER A 54 -9.35 17.34 8.83
C SER A 54 -8.96 15.87 8.62
N ASP A 55 -9.74 14.94 9.18
CA ASP A 55 -9.48 13.50 9.12
C ASP A 55 -10.26 12.88 7.96
N ILE A 56 -9.52 12.45 6.93
CA ILE A 56 -10.08 11.82 5.72
C ILE A 56 -10.82 10.52 6.08
N GLY A 57 -10.40 9.81 7.14
CA GLY A 57 -11.03 8.58 7.59
C GLY A 57 -12.48 8.80 8.01
N ASN A 58 -12.75 9.83 8.81
CA ASN A 58 -14.10 10.13 9.29
C ASN A 58 -15.06 10.52 8.15
N MET A 59 -14.55 11.21 7.13
CA MET A 59 -15.33 11.55 5.93
C MET A 59 -15.68 10.29 5.12
N LEU A 60 -14.75 9.34 5.00
CA LEU A 60 -15.00 8.06 4.36
C LEU A 60 -15.98 7.21 5.17
N ASP A 61 -15.92 7.23 6.50
CA ASP A 61 -16.84 6.51 7.37
C ASP A 61 -18.30 6.96 7.17
N ILE A 62 -18.57 8.27 7.04
CA ILE A 62 -19.91 8.76 6.68
C ILE A 62 -20.37 8.18 5.35
N CYS A 63 -19.51 8.15 4.33
CA CYS A 63 -19.86 7.56 3.03
C CYS A 63 -20.17 6.06 3.17
N VAL A 64 -19.36 5.32 3.92
CA VAL A 64 -19.52 3.87 4.16
C VAL A 64 -20.83 3.56 4.90
N TYR A 65 -21.31 4.44 5.78
CA TYR A 65 -22.60 4.24 6.45
C TYR A 65 -23.79 4.79 5.65
N ALA A 66 -23.66 5.96 5.04
CA ALA A 66 -24.74 6.61 4.31
C ALA A 66 -25.15 5.83 3.06
N PHE A 67 -24.19 5.26 2.32
CA PHE A 67 -24.50 4.56 1.07
C PHE A 67 -25.34 3.30 1.30
N PRO A 68 -24.97 2.35 2.19
CA PRO A 68 -25.81 1.16 2.39
C PRO A 68 -27.17 1.49 3.03
N ILE A 69 -27.29 2.55 3.84
CA ILE A 69 -28.58 3.01 4.36
C ILE A 69 -29.48 3.46 3.20
N TYR A 70 -28.95 4.34 2.34
CA TYR A 70 -29.69 4.85 1.19
C TYR A 70 -30.09 3.73 0.24
N THR A 71 -29.16 2.84 -0.09
CA THR A 71 -29.44 1.68 -0.94
C THR A 71 -30.46 0.72 -0.32
N SER A 72 -30.39 0.48 0.99
CA SER A 72 -31.37 -0.38 1.68
C SER A 72 -32.77 0.23 1.68
N ILE A 73 -32.89 1.56 1.82
CA ILE A 73 -34.18 2.27 1.73
C ILE A 73 -34.75 2.16 0.31
N LEU A 74 -33.93 2.39 -0.71
CA LEU A 74 -34.34 2.25 -2.11
C LEU A 74 -34.82 0.82 -2.42
N LEU A 75 -34.08 -0.19 -1.95
CA LEU A 75 -34.40 -1.60 -2.16
C LEU A 75 -35.69 -2.04 -1.44
N LEU A 76 -36.08 -1.36 -0.35
CA LEU A 76 -37.35 -1.58 0.34
C LEU A 76 -38.54 -0.82 -0.30
N GLN A 77 -38.29 0.33 -0.93
CA GLN A 77 -39.33 1.19 -1.52
C GLN A 77 -39.73 0.76 -2.94
N THR A 78 -38.80 0.19 -3.69
CA THR A 78 -39.01 -0.16 -5.09
C THR A 78 -39.30 -1.65 -5.26
N SER A 79 -40.42 -1.99 -5.87
CA SER A 79 -40.78 -3.37 -6.26
C SER A 79 -40.19 -3.80 -7.61
N ASN A 80 -39.58 -2.87 -8.36
CA ASN A 80 -39.00 -3.10 -9.68
C ASN A 80 -37.47 -3.10 -9.60
N HIS A 81 -36.89 -4.30 -9.54
CA HIS A 81 -35.44 -4.52 -9.43
C HIS A 81 -34.62 -3.83 -10.53
N ASP A 82 -35.21 -3.61 -11.71
CA ASP A 82 -34.53 -3.02 -12.87
C ASP A 82 -34.12 -1.54 -12.65
N GLN A 83 -34.93 -0.76 -11.93
CA GLN A 83 -34.66 0.67 -11.68
C GLN A 83 -33.63 0.88 -10.55
N ILE A 84 -33.49 -0.10 -9.66
CA ILE A 84 -32.50 -0.12 -8.58
C ILE A 84 -31.10 -0.37 -9.15
N PHE A 85 -30.98 -1.25 -10.14
CA PHE A 85 -29.72 -1.52 -10.83
C PHE A 85 -29.15 -0.29 -11.53
N GLU A 86 -30.01 0.54 -12.15
CA GLU A 86 -29.60 1.74 -12.87
C GLU A 86 -29.01 2.81 -11.93
N ILE A 87 -29.62 3.01 -10.77
CA ILE A 87 -29.11 3.92 -9.74
C ILE A 87 -27.83 3.36 -9.11
N TYR A 88 -27.79 2.07 -8.78
CA TYR A 88 -26.58 1.43 -8.23
C TYR A 88 -25.40 1.54 -9.19
N ASP A 89 -25.62 1.35 -10.48
CA ASP A 89 -24.60 1.44 -11.52
C ASP A 89 -24.03 2.87 -11.62
N GLU A 90 -24.88 3.91 -11.50
CA GLU A 90 -24.44 5.31 -11.56
C GLU A 90 -23.54 5.69 -10.36
N TYR A 91 -23.87 5.24 -9.14
CA TYR A 91 -23.06 5.51 -7.94
C TYR A 91 -21.80 4.65 -7.85
N TYR A 92 -21.89 3.35 -8.16
CA TYR A 92 -20.74 2.46 -8.29
C TYR A 92 -19.76 3.00 -9.34
N THR A 93 -20.29 3.55 -10.44
CA THR A 93 -19.50 4.25 -11.46
C THR A 93 -18.75 5.45 -10.90
N ILE A 94 -19.34 6.26 -10.01
CA ILE A 94 -18.66 7.41 -9.41
C ILE A 94 -17.52 6.99 -8.48
N VAL A 95 -17.77 6.03 -7.57
CA VAL A 95 -16.74 5.55 -6.62
C VAL A 95 -15.59 4.90 -7.36
N ILE A 96 -15.88 4.03 -8.33
CA ILE A 96 -14.86 3.47 -9.22
C ILE A 96 -14.15 4.56 -10.01
N ARG A 97 -14.84 5.59 -10.50
CA ARG A 97 -14.21 6.68 -11.26
C ARG A 97 -13.18 7.43 -10.42
N ILE A 98 -13.43 7.64 -9.13
CA ILE A 98 -12.48 8.28 -8.21
C ILE A 98 -11.31 7.34 -7.90
N ALA A 99 -11.57 6.09 -7.53
CA ALA A 99 -10.52 5.11 -7.26
C ALA A 99 -9.64 4.87 -8.50
N LYS A 100 -10.26 4.75 -9.69
CA LYS A 100 -9.56 4.70 -10.97
C LYS A 100 -8.71 5.94 -11.19
N ARG A 101 -9.19 7.15 -10.87
CA ARG A 101 -8.42 8.38 -11.08
C ARG A 101 -7.16 8.45 -10.18
N VAL A 102 -7.26 7.98 -8.93
CA VAL A 102 -6.10 7.90 -8.02
C VAL A 102 -5.12 6.83 -8.47
N MET A 103 -5.58 5.61 -8.73
CA MET A 103 -4.75 4.52 -9.25
C MET A 103 -4.12 4.89 -10.60
N PHE A 104 -4.87 5.57 -11.46
CA PHE A 104 -4.39 6.07 -12.75
C PHE A 104 -3.28 7.09 -12.57
N PHE A 105 -3.37 8.01 -11.60
CA PHE A 105 -2.31 8.97 -11.34
C PHE A 105 -0.99 8.28 -10.93
N PHE A 106 -1.05 7.33 -10.01
CA PHE A 106 0.13 6.54 -9.61
C PHE A 106 0.67 5.68 -10.76
N ALA A 107 -0.22 5.03 -11.52
CA ALA A 107 0.16 4.23 -12.69
C ALA A 107 0.81 5.09 -13.79
N CYS A 108 0.27 6.28 -14.08
CA CYS A 108 0.85 7.22 -15.04
C CYS A 108 2.25 7.66 -14.62
N PHE A 109 2.47 7.95 -13.34
CA PHE A 109 3.79 8.31 -12.84
C PHE A 109 4.82 7.19 -13.06
N ILE A 110 4.46 5.94 -12.75
CA ILE A 110 5.31 4.77 -13.03
C ILE A 110 5.54 4.60 -14.52
N MET A 111 4.51 4.73 -15.35
CA MET A 111 4.60 4.58 -16.80
C MET A 111 5.50 5.64 -17.43
N ILE A 112 5.50 6.88 -16.93
CA ILE A 112 6.41 7.94 -17.40
C ILE A 112 7.86 7.57 -17.11
N ILE A 113 8.16 7.09 -15.90
CA ILE A 113 9.51 6.65 -15.52
C ILE A 113 9.95 5.49 -16.42
N LEU A 114 9.12 4.44 -16.53
CA LEU A 114 9.43 3.26 -17.35
C LEU A 114 9.65 3.63 -18.82
N THR A 115 8.82 4.52 -19.37
CA THR A 115 8.94 5.00 -20.75
C THR A 115 10.25 5.76 -20.97
N SER A 116 10.64 6.60 -20.02
CA SER A 116 11.88 7.37 -20.08
C SER A 116 13.11 6.46 -20.09
N PHE A 117 13.15 5.45 -19.20
CA PHE A 117 14.25 4.49 -19.16
C PHE A 117 14.25 3.55 -20.36
N ALA A 118 13.09 3.09 -20.81
CA ALA A 118 12.96 2.28 -22.02
C ALA A 118 13.50 3.01 -23.25
N TYR A 119 13.26 4.33 -23.34
CA TYR A 119 13.81 5.14 -24.42
C TYR A 119 15.33 5.30 -24.31
N ALA A 120 15.86 5.48 -23.09
CA ALA A 120 17.30 5.55 -22.85
C ALA A 120 18.01 4.22 -23.21
N PHE A 121 17.47 3.08 -22.78
CA PHE A 121 17.99 1.76 -23.14
C PHE A 121 17.89 1.51 -24.65
N TYR A 122 16.78 1.88 -25.28
CA TYR A 122 16.60 1.78 -26.72
C TYR A 122 17.67 2.54 -27.49
N ILE A 123 17.93 3.82 -27.14
CA ILE A 123 18.96 4.61 -27.83
C ILE A 123 20.36 4.00 -27.63
N LEU A 124 20.64 3.45 -26.44
CA LEU A 124 21.96 2.93 -26.11
C LEU A 124 22.23 1.56 -26.76
N LEU A 125 21.23 0.68 -26.79
CA LEU A 125 21.35 -0.75 -27.12
C LEU A 125 20.74 -1.13 -28.48
N SER A 126 20.10 -0.19 -29.17
CA SER A 126 19.63 -0.43 -30.55
C SER A 126 20.81 -0.57 -31.52
N PRO A 127 20.69 -1.46 -32.52
CA PRO A 127 21.59 -1.50 -33.66
C PRO A 127 21.50 -0.18 -34.42
N LYS A 128 22.64 0.44 -34.70
CA LYS A 128 22.78 1.65 -35.52
C LYS A 128 22.88 1.33 -37.01
N MET A 129 23.33 0.12 -37.33
CA MET A 129 23.51 -0.35 -38.70
C MET A 129 22.41 -1.35 -39.07
N ASN A 130 22.05 -1.40 -40.36
CA ASN A 130 21.05 -2.34 -40.85
C ASN A 130 21.50 -3.79 -40.62
N TYR A 131 20.56 -4.63 -40.19
CA TYR A 131 20.73 -6.06 -39.98
C TYR A 131 19.51 -6.81 -40.51
N SER A 132 19.68 -8.11 -40.78
CA SER A 132 18.60 -9.04 -41.15
C SER A 132 18.74 -10.29 -40.31
N LEU A 133 17.64 -10.90 -39.84
CA LEU A 133 17.71 -12.18 -39.12
C LEU A 133 17.86 -13.38 -40.08
N GLY A 134 17.44 -13.24 -41.33
CA GLY A 134 17.51 -14.32 -42.33
C GLY A 134 18.88 -14.46 -42.98
N GLU A 135 19.67 -13.39 -43.00
CA GLU A 135 20.99 -13.36 -43.63
C GLU A 135 22.03 -12.80 -42.66
N ARG A 136 23.17 -13.50 -42.56
CA ARG A 136 24.25 -13.09 -41.68
C ARG A 136 24.95 -11.85 -42.23
N ILE A 137 24.73 -10.72 -41.56
CA ILE A 137 25.41 -9.46 -41.83
C ILE A 137 26.25 -9.13 -40.59
N VAL A 138 27.56 -9.33 -40.70
CA VAL A 138 28.53 -8.94 -39.66
C VAL A 138 29.04 -7.55 -39.98
N ASN A 139 28.83 -6.62 -39.05
CA ASN A 139 29.31 -5.24 -39.12
C ASN A 139 29.99 -4.88 -37.79
N ASP A 140 30.65 -3.71 -37.74
CA ASP A 140 31.34 -3.24 -36.54
C ASP A 140 30.39 -2.72 -35.44
N ASP A 141 29.08 -2.92 -35.60
CA ASP A 141 28.09 -2.49 -34.63
C ASP A 141 28.00 -3.49 -33.47
N PRO A 142 28.39 -3.11 -32.24
CA PRO A 142 28.32 -4.01 -31.10
C PRO A 142 26.90 -4.44 -30.75
N ASN A 143 25.89 -3.66 -31.18
CA ASN A 143 24.49 -3.92 -30.88
C ASN A 143 23.80 -4.86 -31.91
N ASN A 144 24.49 -5.27 -32.97
CA ASN A 144 23.94 -6.17 -33.98
C ASN A 144 23.68 -7.58 -33.39
N PRO A 145 22.46 -8.14 -33.54
CA PRO A 145 22.14 -9.49 -33.04
C PRO A 145 23.12 -10.59 -33.48
N TRP A 146 23.69 -10.50 -34.69
CA TRP A 146 24.68 -11.47 -35.18
C TRP A 146 26.02 -11.43 -34.42
N ASN A 147 26.36 -10.29 -33.81
CA ASN A 147 27.57 -10.13 -33.00
C ASN A 147 27.33 -10.61 -31.55
N MET A 148 26.08 -10.71 -31.12
CA MET A 148 25.67 -11.18 -29.79
C MET A 148 25.35 -12.68 -29.76
N ALA A 149 24.99 -13.26 -30.90
CA ALA A 149 24.57 -14.64 -30.98
C ALA A 149 25.66 -15.57 -30.41
N PRO A 150 25.30 -16.55 -29.55
CA PRO A 150 26.28 -17.40 -28.91
C PRO A 150 27.01 -18.25 -29.94
N THR A 151 28.32 -18.35 -29.74
CA THR A 151 29.22 -19.14 -30.59
C THR A 151 29.77 -20.29 -29.76
N TYR A 152 29.54 -21.50 -30.23
CA TYR A 152 29.98 -22.72 -29.54
C TYR A 152 31.19 -23.27 -30.27
N GLN A 153 32.34 -23.28 -29.59
CA GLN A 153 33.53 -23.95 -30.11
C GLN A 153 33.40 -25.45 -29.85
N VAL A 154 33.56 -26.27 -30.89
CA VAL A 154 33.62 -27.71 -30.74
C VAL A 154 35.02 -28.08 -30.26
N PHE A 155 35.15 -28.42 -28.98
CA PHE A 155 36.39 -28.96 -28.42
C PHE A 155 36.41 -30.48 -28.63
N GLU A 156 37.24 -30.96 -29.54
CA GLU A 156 37.61 -32.37 -29.62
C GLU A 156 39.05 -32.58 -29.11
N ASN A 157 39.34 -33.79 -28.62
CA ASN A 157 40.67 -34.16 -28.12
C ASN A 157 41.76 -34.01 -29.20
N ALA A 158 42.99 -33.80 -28.71
CA ALA A 158 44.20 -33.28 -29.38
C ALA A 158 44.64 -33.86 -30.75
N THR A 159 43.93 -34.81 -31.35
CA THR A 159 44.26 -35.46 -32.62
C THR A 159 43.30 -35.16 -33.78
N SER A 160 42.29 -34.29 -33.60
CA SER A 160 41.39 -33.93 -34.70
C SER A 160 41.95 -32.78 -35.56
N LEU A 161 41.85 -32.95 -36.89
CA LEU A 161 42.31 -31.98 -37.91
C LEU A 161 41.37 -30.77 -38.06
N PHE A 162 40.33 -30.66 -37.21
CA PHE A 162 39.29 -29.64 -37.25
C PHE A 162 39.24 -28.84 -35.93
N SER A 163 40.37 -28.28 -35.51
CA SER A 163 40.50 -27.57 -34.23
C SER A 163 39.79 -26.20 -34.15
N ASN A 164 39.12 -25.76 -35.23
CA ASN A 164 38.53 -24.43 -35.36
C ASN A 164 37.07 -24.48 -35.88
N LEU A 165 36.31 -25.53 -35.55
CA LEU A 165 34.88 -25.58 -35.90
C LEU A 165 34.07 -24.80 -34.86
N PHE A 166 33.35 -23.78 -35.31
CA PHE A 166 32.42 -23.00 -34.49
C PHE A 166 31.00 -23.21 -34.99
N ILE A 167 30.10 -23.56 -34.07
CA ILE A 167 28.66 -23.61 -34.33
C ILE A 167 28.10 -22.25 -33.92
N LEU A 168 27.54 -21.54 -34.89
CA LEU A 168 26.87 -20.27 -34.65
C LEU A 168 25.37 -20.54 -34.44
N GLN A 169 24.81 -20.07 -33.32
CA GLN A 169 23.37 -20.04 -33.18
C GLN A 169 22.81 -18.89 -34.02
N ASN A 170 21.69 -19.13 -34.72
CA ASN A 170 21.01 -18.03 -35.41
C ASN A 170 20.39 -17.09 -34.36
N PRO A 171 20.59 -15.76 -34.47
CA PRO A 171 19.94 -14.82 -33.59
C PRO A 171 18.44 -14.83 -33.84
N ASP A 172 17.69 -14.59 -32.78
CA ASP A 172 16.25 -14.39 -32.79
C ASP A 172 15.89 -12.96 -32.36
N GLU A 173 14.59 -12.66 -32.32
CA GLU A 173 14.10 -11.35 -31.88
C GLU A 173 14.44 -11.03 -30.40
N ASN A 174 14.66 -12.05 -29.58
CA ASN A 174 15.00 -11.90 -28.17
C ASN A 174 16.50 -11.70 -27.93
N THR A 175 17.34 -12.04 -28.91
CA THR A 175 18.80 -11.88 -28.84
C THR A 175 19.18 -10.42 -28.62
N ASN A 176 18.44 -9.47 -29.21
CA ASN A 176 18.49 -8.07 -28.81
C ASN A 176 17.07 -7.50 -28.69
N MET A 177 16.54 -7.47 -27.47
CA MET A 177 15.21 -6.92 -27.18
C MET A 177 15.13 -5.39 -27.33
N PHE A 178 16.25 -4.67 -27.53
CA PHE A 178 16.28 -3.21 -27.66
C PHE A 178 16.24 -2.72 -29.12
N THR A 179 15.99 -3.63 -30.06
CA THR A 179 15.85 -3.32 -31.49
C THR A 179 14.62 -2.48 -31.81
N ASN A 180 13.53 -2.69 -31.08
CA ASN A 180 12.29 -1.91 -31.18
C ASN A 180 11.96 -1.25 -29.84
N PHE A 181 11.30 -0.10 -29.88
CA PHE A 181 10.89 0.59 -28.66
C PHE A 181 9.92 -0.28 -27.80
N GLY A 182 8.99 -0.99 -28.44
CA GLY A 182 8.03 -1.84 -27.72
C GLY A 182 8.70 -2.98 -26.94
N THR A 183 9.68 -3.64 -27.55
CA THR A 183 10.45 -4.71 -26.91
C THR A 183 11.42 -4.15 -25.85
N SER A 184 11.98 -2.96 -26.08
CA SER A 184 12.78 -2.23 -25.09
C SER A 184 11.97 -1.88 -23.83
N PHE A 185 10.73 -1.42 -24.03
CA PHE A 185 9.80 -1.15 -22.93
C PHE A 185 9.49 -2.42 -22.14
N PHE A 186 9.22 -3.53 -22.84
CA PHE A 186 8.99 -4.82 -22.20
C PHE A 186 10.22 -5.31 -21.40
N ALA A 187 11.43 -5.18 -21.97
CA ALA A 187 12.68 -5.51 -21.28
C ALA A 187 12.90 -4.64 -20.04
N THR A 188 12.50 -3.36 -20.08
CA THR A 188 12.56 -2.45 -18.93
C THR A 188 11.56 -2.85 -17.83
N CYS A 189 10.38 -3.34 -18.21
CA CYS A 189 9.42 -3.92 -17.27
C CYS A 189 9.92 -5.22 -16.62
N LEU A 190 10.62 -6.08 -17.38
CA LEU A 190 11.27 -7.27 -16.83
C LEU A 190 12.37 -6.88 -15.82
N LEU A 191 13.15 -5.84 -16.13
CA LEU A 191 14.15 -5.30 -15.22
C LEU A 191 13.53 -4.79 -13.91
N LEU A 192 12.32 -4.22 -13.96
CA LEU A 192 11.58 -3.81 -12.76
C LEU A 192 11.23 -5.00 -11.85
N THR A 193 10.91 -6.17 -12.42
CA THR A 193 10.65 -7.39 -11.63
C THR A 193 11.93 -8.10 -11.19
N GLY A 194 13.11 -7.57 -11.55
CA GLY A 194 14.42 -8.11 -11.21
C GLY A 194 14.98 -9.10 -12.24
N ASP A 195 14.34 -9.25 -13.40
CA ASP A 195 14.85 -10.10 -14.48
C ASP A 195 15.84 -9.31 -15.35
N THR A 196 17.11 -9.72 -15.29
CA THR A 196 18.22 -9.10 -16.04
C THR A 196 18.59 -9.85 -17.31
N SER A 197 17.84 -10.91 -17.68
CA SER A 197 18.14 -11.76 -18.84
C SER A 197 18.27 -10.94 -20.13
N SER A 198 17.42 -9.94 -20.32
CA SER A 198 17.42 -9.03 -21.46
C SER A 198 18.72 -8.22 -21.62
N LEU A 199 19.50 -8.05 -20.56
CA LEU A 199 20.75 -7.28 -20.54
C LEU A 199 22.01 -8.15 -20.47
N SER A 200 21.85 -9.47 -20.39
CA SER A 200 22.95 -10.42 -20.16
C SER A 200 23.99 -10.45 -21.29
N ASN A 201 23.60 -10.07 -22.51
CA ASN A 201 24.48 -10.10 -23.69
C ASN A 201 25.57 -9.02 -23.67
N TRP A 202 25.43 -7.97 -22.84
CA TRP A 202 26.41 -6.89 -22.75
C TRP A 202 27.30 -7.04 -21.52
N PRO A 203 28.63 -7.26 -21.69
CA PRO A 203 29.55 -7.25 -20.56
C PRO A 203 29.67 -5.84 -19.98
N TYR A 204 29.48 -5.71 -18.66
CA TYR A 204 29.44 -4.43 -17.95
C TYR A 204 30.77 -3.68 -17.99
N GLU A 205 31.90 -4.39 -17.95
CA GLU A 205 33.24 -3.77 -17.99
C GLU A 205 33.49 -3.00 -19.29
N LYS A 206 32.94 -3.49 -20.40
CA LYS A 206 33.11 -2.86 -21.72
C LYS A 206 32.12 -1.72 -21.97
N ASN A 207 31.05 -1.64 -21.17
CA ASN A 207 29.94 -0.72 -21.37
C ASN A 207 29.62 0.06 -20.09
N PRO A 208 30.49 1.00 -19.67
CA PRO A 208 30.31 1.74 -18.41
C PRO A 208 29.02 2.58 -18.41
N THR A 209 28.60 3.10 -19.57
CA THR A 209 27.34 3.85 -19.71
C THR A 209 26.12 2.99 -19.38
N LEU A 210 26.12 1.72 -19.83
CA LEU A 210 25.03 0.79 -19.53
C LEU A 210 24.99 0.48 -18.03
N MET A 211 26.15 0.23 -17.42
CA MET A 211 26.27 -0.03 -15.99
C MET A 211 25.72 1.14 -15.16
N ILE A 212 26.08 2.39 -15.51
CA ILE A 212 25.57 3.59 -14.86
C ILE A 212 24.04 3.69 -15.01
N LEU A 213 23.52 3.42 -16.21
CA LEU A 213 22.08 3.50 -16.50
C LEU A 213 21.28 2.46 -15.68
N ILE A 214 21.77 1.22 -15.58
CA ILE A 214 21.15 0.16 -14.77
C ILE A 214 21.19 0.53 -13.28
N MET A 215 22.32 1.02 -12.80
CA MET A 215 22.47 1.44 -11.40
C MET A 215 21.51 2.59 -11.06
N LEU A 216 21.37 3.56 -11.96
CA LEU A 216 20.49 4.71 -11.79
C LEU A 216 19.01 4.30 -11.85
N PHE A 217 18.65 3.39 -12.77
CA PHE A 217 17.31 2.80 -12.81
C PHE A 217 16.98 2.07 -11.50
N ALA A 218 17.88 1.19 -11.05
CA ALA A 218 17.71 0.44 -9.80
C ALA A 218 17.60 1.39 -8.61
N PHE A 219 18.41 2.45 -8.55
CA PHE A 219 18.36 3.44 -7.48
C PHE A 219 17.06 4.23 -7.48
N ILE A 220 16.57 4.70 -8.63
CA ILE A 220 15.30 5.44 -8.73
C ILE A 220 14.11 4.54 -8.40
N MET A 221 14.08 3.31 -8.93
CA MET A 221 13.00 2.37 -8.64
C MET A 221 13.04 1.88 -7.19
N ALA A 222 14.22 1.62 -6.63
CA ALA A 222 14.38 1.29 -5.23
C ALA A 222 13.94 2.46 -4.36
N ILE A 223 14.43 3.69 -4.58
CA ILE A 223 13.98 4.88 -3.85
C ILE A 223 12.49 5.09 -4.01
N TYR A 224 11.92 4.95 -5.20
CA TYR A 224 10.50 5.21 -5.39
C TYR A 224 9.63 4.18 -4.67
N ILE A 225 9.88 2.88 -4.88
CA ILE A 225 9.12 1.80 -4.25
C ILE A 225 9.39 1.78 -2.74
N LEU A 226 10.66 1.84 -2.34
CA LEU A 226 11.09 1.76 -0.95
C LEU A 226 10.78 3.04 -0.18
N ASN A 227 10.93 4.25 -0.73
CA ASN A 227 10.59 5.47 0.02
C ASN A 227 9.09 5.68 0.10
N VAL A 228 8.29 5.33 -0.90
CA VAL A 228 6.81 5.36 -0.75
C VAL A 228 6.40 4.35 0.31
N PHE A 229 6.93 3.13 0.26
CA PHE A 229 6.62 2.09 1.25
C PHE A 229 7.17 2.43 2.65
N ILE A 230 8.41 2.92 2.79
CA ILE A 230 9.02 3.34 4.04
C ILE A 230 8.36 4.60 4.59
N THR A 231 7.89 5.53 3.76
CA THR A 231 7.15 6.71 4.25
C THR A 231 5.84 6.25 4.86
N LEU A 232 5.08 5.42 4.15
CA LEU A 232 3.82 4.86 4.65
C LEU A 232 4.02 3.95 5.87
N PHE A 233 5.07 3.11 5.86
CA PHE A 233 5.38 2.19 6.96
C PHE A 233 6.03 2.90 8.15
N GLY A 234 6.89 3.88 7.91
CA GLY A 234 7.59 4.65 8.92
C GLY A 234 6.66 5.60 9.66
N GLU A 235 5.68 6.17 8.98
CA GLU A 235 4.55 6.87 9.60
C GLU A 235 3.75 5.92 10.49
N ALA A 236 3.40 4.72 9.99
CA ALA A 236 2.68 3.71 10.76
C ALA A 236 3.48 3.12 11.96
N VAL A 237 4.82 3.06 11.90
CA VAL A 237 5.69 2.47 12.93
C VAL A 237 6.14 3.48 13.98
N LYS A 238 6.42 4.75 13.62
CA LYS A 238 6.74 5.79 14.62
C LYS A 238 5.59 5.99 15.60
N ASP A 239 4.36 5.85 15.13
CA ASP A 239 3.17 5.89 15.97
C ASP A 239 2.98 4.60 16.80
N TYR A 240 3.74 3.52 16.61
CA TYR A 240 3.45 2.27 17.30
C TYR A 240 4.06 2.17 18.73
N ASP A 241 5.32 2.59 18.92
CA ASP A 241 6.08 2.27 20.15
C ASP A 241 5.78 3.18 21.36
N ASP A 242 5.52 4.47 21.13
CA ASP A 242 5.12 5.43 22.17
C ASP A 242 3.60 5.71 22.16
N SER A 243 2.92 5.51 21.03
CA SER A 243 1.50 5.85 20.90
C SER A 243 0.55 4.70 21.17
N HIS A 244 0.96 3.42 21.24
CA HIS A 244 -0.03 2.35 21.45
C HIS A 244 -0.88 2.52 22.71
N LEU A 245 -0.32 3.08 23.80
CA LEU A 245 -1.09 3.38 25.02
C LEU A 245 -1.94 4.63 24.87
N ILE A 246 -1.41 5.66 24.21
CA ILE A 246 -2.14 6.90 23.93
C ILE A 246 -3.30 6.61 22.97
N MET A 247 -3.07 5.82 21.92
CA MET A 247 -4.05 5.32 20.98
C MET A 247 -5.08 4.45 21.67
N LYS A 248 -4.68 3.53 22.57
CA LYS A 248 -5.63 2.75 23.38
C LYS A 248 -6.47 3.65 24.29
N ALA A 249 -5.86 4.64 24.93
CA ALA A 249 -6.54 5.60 25.78
C ALA A 249 -7.47 6.52 24.96
N GLU A 250 -7.06 6.96 23.78
CA GLU A 250 -7.87 7.77 22.87
C GLU A 250 -9.05 6.96 22.33
N HIS A 251 -8.84 5.69 21.96
CA HIS A 251 -9.93 4.79 21.58
C HIS A 251 -10.88 4.55 22.74
N LEU A 252 -10.36 4.33 23.95
CA LEU A 252 -11.18 4.12 25.13
C LEU A 252 -11.98 5.37 25.51
N ALA A 253 -11.37 6.56 25.44
CA ALA A 253 -12.04 7.84 25.63
C ALA A 253 -13.09 8.09 24.55
N LYS A 254 -12.81 7.73 23.28
CA LYS A 254 -13.81 7.77 22.20
C LYS A 254 -14.99 6.86 22.48
N ILE A 255 -14.75 5.63 22.94
CA ILE A 255 -15.80 4.68 23.33
C ILE A 255 -16.64 5.27 24.47
N GLU A 256 -15.98 5.76 25.51
CA GLU A 256 -16.65 6.37 26.66
C GLU A 256 -17.55 7.54 26.23
N LEU A 257 -16.99 8.46 25.45
CA LEU A 257 -17.63 9.73 25.15
C LEU A 257 -18.71 9.62 24.04
N PHE A 258 -18.51 8.73 23.06
CA PHE A 258 -19.37 8.64 21.87
C PHE A 258 -20.19 7.36 21.77
N TYR A 259 -19.74 6.23 22.33
CA TYR A 259 -20.41 4.94 22.17
C TYR A 259 -21.28 4.55 23.38
N LEU A 260 -20.97 5.05 24.58
CA LEU A 260 -21.72 4.68 25.80
C LEU A 260 -22.81 5.69 26.18
N LEU A 261 -23.85 5.15 26.81
CA LEU A 261 -24.91 5.93 27.45
C LEU A 261 -24.47 6.45 28.83
N PRO A 262 -25.07 7.55 29.35
CA PRO A 262 -24.69 8.13 30.64
C PRO A 262 -24.72 7.16 31.83
N HIS A 263 -25.60 6.16 31.80
CA HIS A 263 -25.68 5.15 32.86
C HIS A 263 -24.59 4.07 32.74
N GLN A 264 -24.22 3.68 31.50
CA GLN A 264 -23.16 2.69 31.25
C GLN A 264 -21.79 3.22 31.67
N ARG A 265 -21.55 4.53 31.49
CA ARG A 265 -20.32 5.19 31.95
C ARG A 265 -20.14 5.16 33.46
N ARG A 266 -21.22 5.03 34.23
CA ARG A 266 -21.19 5.00 35.70
C ARG A 266 -21.01 3.59 36.26
N TRP A 267 -20.88 2.58 35.41
CA TRP A 267 -20.62 1.22 35.85
C TRP A 267 -19.12 1.03 36.08
N GLU A 268 -18.71 1.06 37.35
CA GLU A 268 -17.31 0.91 37.76
C GLU A 268 -16.66 -0.39 37.25
N SER A 269 -17.46 -1.44 37.04
CA SER A 269 -16.98 -2.71 36.49
C SER A 269 -16.59 -2.64 35.01
N TRP A 270 -17.17 -1.71 34.24
CA TRP A 270 -16.89 -1.53 32.81
C TRP A 270 -15.91 -0.38 32.55
N PHE A 271 -16.05 0.72 33.31
CA PHE A 271 -15.17 1.88 33.25
C PHE A 271 -14.71 2.25 34.67
N PRO A 272 -13.59 1.66 35.14
CA PRO A 272 -13.05 1.99 36.44
C PRO A 272 -12.44 3.39 36.45
N GLU A 273 -12.48 4.05 37.60
CA GLU A 273 -11.88 5.39 37.80
C GLU A 273 -10.35 5.36 37.61
N VAL A 274 -9.72 4.21 37.89
CA VAL A 274 -8.26 4.02 37.77
C VAL A 274 -7.96 2.80 36.90
N MET A 275 -7.09 2.97 35.90
CA MET A 275 -6.61 1.88 35.05
C MET A 275 -5.15 1.56 35.35
N HIS A 276 -4.88 0.32 35.74
CA HIS A 276 -3.52 -0.14 36.01
C HIS A 276 -2.83 -0.57 34.72
N TYR A 277 -1.67 0.04 34.43
CA TYR A 277 -0.80 -0.37 33.33
C TYR A 277 0.48 -1.00 33.86
N TYR A 278 0.79 -2.21 33.38
CA TYR A 278 2.04 -2.89 33.69
C TYR A 278 3.12 -2.47 32.70
N SER A 279 4.21 -1.92 33.22
CA SER A 279 5.40 -1.54 32.44
C SER A 279 6.65 -2.15 33.06
N SER A 280 7.62 -2.53 32.22
CA SER A 280 8.92 -2.98 32.70
C SER A 280 9.66 -1.82 33.40
N VAL A 281 10.38 -2.13 34.49
CA VAL A 281 11.17 -1.17 35.25
C VAL A 281 12.13 -0.38 34.35
N ASN A 282 12.77 -1.04 33.39
CA ASN A 282 13.70 -0.40 32.45
C ASN A 282 13.00 0.60 31.51
N LYS A 283 11.84 0.22 30.94
CA LYS A 283 11.05 1.12 30.06
C LYS A 283 10.56 2.33 30.84
N THR A 284 10.09 2.13 32.07
CA THR A 284 9.61 3.22 32.95
C THR A 284 10.75 4.18 33.30
N ARG A 285 11.92 3.68 33.72
CA ARG A 285 13.09 4.52 34.01
C ARG A 285 13.54 5.35 32.81
N LYS A 286 13.55 4.75 31.61
CA LYS A 286 13.91 5.45 30.36
C LYS A 286 12.94 6.61 30.09
N LYS A 287 11.63 6.36 30.18
CA LYS A 287 10.63 7.38 29.91
C LYS A 287 10.67 8.53 30.91
N ILE A 288 10.90 8.24 32.18
CA ILE A 288 11.06 9.28 33.22
C ILE A 288 12.26 10.19 32.90
N LYS A 289 13.39 9.64 32.44
CA LYS A 289 14.54 10.44 32.00
C LYS A 289 14.22 11.34 30.81
N GLU A 290 13.53 10.81 29.79
CA GLU A 290 13.05 11.59 28.64
C GLU A 290 12.13 12.75 29.10
N MET A 291 11.21 12.49 30.03
CA MET A 291 10.33 13.53 30.58
C MET A 291 11.06 14.61 31.38
N PHE A 292 12.17 14.26 32.06
CA PHE A 292 13.05 15.24 32.70
C PHE A 292 13.76 16.11 31.67
N GLU A 293 14.29 15.52 30.59
CA GLU A 293 14.95 16.24 29.49
C GLU A 293 14.00 17.22 28.81
N ASN A 294 12.75 16.80 28.55
CA ASN A 294 11.72 17.63 27.91
C ASN A 294 11.06 18.65 28.86
N LYS A 295 11.43 18.69 30.15
CA LYS A 295 10.79 19.52 31.20
C LYS A 295 9.27 19.27 31.40
N GLU A 296 8.80 18.10 30.99
CA GLU A 296 7.41 17.65 31.11
C GLU A 296 7.08 17.07 32.51
N TRP A 297 8.12 16.58 33.21
CA TRP A 297 7.96 15.95 34.52
C TRP A 297 7.45 16.94 35.60
N SER A 298 7.93 18.19 35.54
CA SER A 298 7.58 19.27 36.47
C SER A 298 6.31 20.04 36.11
N THR A 299 5.86 19.96 34.85
CA THR A 299 4.66 20.65 34.34
C THR A 299 3.40 19.80 34.42
N SER A 300 3.53 18.47 34.50
CA SER A 300 2.38 17.58 34.69
C SER A 300 1.79 17.73 36.10
N THR A 301 0.48 17.95 36.14
CA THR A 301 -0.43 18.34 37.23
C THR A 301 0.04 18.00 38.65
N SER A 302 -0.04 18.98 39.56
CA SER A 302 0.32 18.87 40.99
C SER A 302 -0.46 17.82 41.77
N GLU A 303 -1.59 17.34 41.23
CA GLU A 303 -2.50 16.36 41.84
C GLU A 303 -1.86 14.98 42.09
N PHE A 304 -0.77 14.64 41.40
CA PHE A 304 -0.10 13.34 41.54
C PHE A 304 1.33 13.43 42.07
N SER A 305 1.70 14.53 42.73
CA SER A 305 3.07 14.77 43.21
C SER A 305 3.57 13.66 44.16
N GLU A 306 2.71 13.20 45.08
CA GLU A 306 3.07 12.15 46.05
C GLU A 306 3.30 10.79 45.37
N LEU A 307 2.47 10.43 44.40
CA LEU A 307 2.61 9.18 43.63
C LEU A 307 3.87 9.18 42.75
N LYS A 308 4.23 10.34 42.18
CA LYS A 308 5.49 10.49 41.43
C LYS A 308 6.70 10.26 42.31
N GLU A 309 6.68 10.79 43.54
CA GLU A 309 7.78 10.62 44.47
C GLU A 309 7.90 9.16 44.95
N ASP A 310 6.79 8.50 45.26
CA ASP A 310 6.76 7.06 45.60
C ASP A 310 7.26 6.18 44.44
N LEU A 311 6.88 6.52 43.20
CA LEU A 311 7.36 5.83 42.01
C LEU A 311 8.88 5.96 41.84
N LEU A 312 9.44 7.17 42.01
CA LEU A 312 10.87 7.40 41.92
C LEU A 312 11.66 6.65 43.01
N LYS A 313 11.10 6.57 44.23
CA LYS A 313 11.64 5.75 45.33
C LYS A 313 11.63 4.26 44.99
N LYS A 314 10.50 3.72 44.53
CA LYS A 314 10.36 2.31 44.12
C LYS A 314 11.24 1.93 42.92
N LEU A 315 11.48 2.88 42.02
CA LEU A 315 12.36 2.69 40.87
C LEU A 315 13.84 2.92 41.19
N HIS A 316 14.21 3.27 42.44
CA HIS A 316 15.57 3.63 42.85
C HIS A 316 16.20 4.70 41.94
N MET A 317 15.42 5.73 41.60
CA MET A 317 15.88 6.87 40.79
C MET A 317 16.20 8.11 41.64
N ILE A 318 15.79 8.12 42.90
CA ILE A 318 16.19 9.09 43.91
C ILE A 318 16.91 8.30 44.99
N ASP A 319 18.20 8.56 45.17
CA ASP A 319 18.94 8.07 46.33
C ASP A 319 18.51 8.85 47.58
N LYS A 320 18.52 8.14 48.70
CA LYS A 320 18.09 8.59 50.02
C LYS A 320 18.85 9.82 50.50
#